data_AF-A0A7M2A6P0-F1
#
_entry.id   AF-A0A7M2A6P0-F1
#
_cell.length_a   1.000
_cell.length_b   1.000
_cell.length_c   1.000
_cell.angle_alpha   90.00
_cell.angle_beta   90.00
_cell.angle_gamma   90.00
#
_symmetry.space_group_name_H-M   'P 1'
#
loop_
_entity.id
_entity.type
_entity.pdbx_description
1 polymer ?
#
loop_
_entity_poly.entity_id
_entity_poly.type
_entity_poly.pdbx_seq_one_letter_code
_entity_poly.pdbx_strand_id
1 'polypeptide(L)' 'MTWVKVAGTTFATALMVWAEWRCLGIKQKRERVSLIAVTGIAWLMAVLVLLFPNMPGPIDMLNSIFKRLTSG' A
#
# COMPACT_ATOMS: atom_id res chain seq x y z
N MET A 1 -10.46 15.46 1.79
CA MET A 1 -10.77 14.33 0.87
C MET A 1 -9.78 13.17 0.97
N THR A 2 -8.46 13.40 1.12
CA THR A 2 -7.45 12.36 1.35
C THR A 2 -7.71 11.49 2.58
N TRP A 3 -8.19 12.07 3.68
CA TRP A 3 -8.57 11.31 4.89
C TRP A 3 -9.70 10.30 4.67
N VAL A 4 -10.65 10.59 3.77
CA VAL A 4 -11.71 9.63 3.39
C VAL A 4 -11.13 8.46 2.60
N LYS A 5 -10.15 8.73 1.73
CA LYS A 5 -9.43 7.68 0.99
C LYS A 5 -8.60 6.80 1.93
N VAL A 6 -7.94 7.39 2.92
CA VAL A 6 -7.21 6.66 3.97
C VAL A 6 -8.15 5.80 4.82
N ALA A 7 -9.27 6.36 5.27
CA ALA A 7 -10.28 5.63 6.02
C ALA A 7 -10.91 4.49 5.20
N GLY A 8 -11.20 4.73 3.93
CA GLY A 8 -11.74 3.71 3.01
C GLY A 8 -10.75 2.57 2.75
N THR A 9 -9.48 2.90 2.49
CA THR A 9 -8.41 1.90 2.33
C THR A 9 -8.27 1.07 3.61
N THR A 10 -8.19 1.72 4.77
CA THR A 10 -8.09 1.08 6.10
C THR A 10 -9.25 0.11 6.36
N PHE A 11 -10.47 0.53 6.00
CA PHE A 11 -11.67 -0.27 6.21
C PHE A 11 -11.72 -1.48 5.27
N ALA A 12 -11.34 -1.30 4.00
CA ALA A 12 -11.29 -2.37 3.01
C ALA A 12 -10.23 -3.43 3.37
N THR A 13 -9.03 -3.00 3.80
CA THR A 13 -7.99 -3.92 4.27
C THR A 13 -8.39 -4.64 5.54
N ALA A 14 -9.04 -3.96 6.50
CA ALA A 14 -9.56 -4.61 7.71
C ALA A 14 -10.62 -5.67 7.37
N LEU A 15 -11.51 -5.40 6.41
CA LEU A 15 -12.50 -6.37 5.91
C LEU A 15 -11.85 -7.56 5.22
N MET A 16 -10.83 -7.33 4.37
CA MET A 16 -10.06 -8.41 3.75
C MET A 16 -9.41 -9.31 4.79
N VAL A 17 -8.70 -8.72 5.77
CA VAL A 17 -8.07 -9.47 6.86
C VAL A 17 -9.12 -10.25 7.65
N TRP A 18 -10.27 -9.65 7.95
CA TRP A 18 -11.32 -10.32 8.72
C TRP A 18 -11.99 -11.46 7.94
N ALA A 19 -12.24 -11.29 6.65
CA ALA A 19 -12.79 -12.32 5.78
C ALA A 19 -11.83 -13.50 5.63
N GLU A 20 -10.55 -13.22 5.35
CA GLU A 20 -9.46 -14.21 5.32
C GLU A 20 -9.34 -14.95 6.66
N TRP A 21 -9.39 -14.24 7.79
CA TRP A 21 -9.33 -14.85 9.12
C TRP A 21 -10.53 -15.76 9.41
N ARG A 22 -11.73 -15.43 8.89
CA ARG A 22 -12.91 -16.31 8.97
C ARG A 22 -12.85 -17.49 8.01
N CYS A 23 -12.20 -17.33 6.85
CA CYS A 23 -12.06 -18.39 5.85
C CYS A 23 -10.97 -19.42 6.25
N LEU A 24 -9.90 -18.96 6.89
CA LEU A 24 -8.82 -19.82 7.40
C LEU A 24 -9.22 -20.52 8.70
N GLY A 25 -9.62 -21.77 8.57
CA GLY A 25 -9.92 -22.67 9.69
C GLY A 25 -8.82 -22.69 10.77
N ILE A 26 -9.24 -22.88 12.02
CA ILE A 26 -8.48 -22.70 13.29
C ILE A 26 -7.08 -23.37 13.33
N LYS A 27 -6.78 -24.31 12.43
CA LYS A 27 -5.53 -25.09 12.38
C LYS A 27 -4.37 -24.44 11.60
N GLN A 28 -4.59 -23.45 10.74
CA GLN A 28 -3.54 -22.90 9.85
C GLN A 28 -2.93 -21.59 10.38
N LYS A 29 -2.27 -21.63 11.54
CA LYS A 29 -1.59 -20.45 12.12
C LYS A 29 -0.49 -19.87 11.21
N ARG A 30 0.16 -20.70 10.40
CA ARG A 30 1.28 -20.29 9.53
C ARG A 30 0.81 -19.47 8.32
N GLU A 31 -0.32 -19.83 7.73
CA GLU A 31 -0.93 -19.06 6.61
C GLU A 31 -1.49 -17.71 7.08
N ARG A 32 -2.02 -17.64 8.32
CA ARG A 32 -2.47 -16.37 8.91
C ARG A 32 -1.34 -15.35 9.04
N VAL A 33 -0.12 -15.79 9.37
CA VAL A 33 1.05 -14.89 9.48
C VAL A 33 1.44 -14.35 8.10
N SER A 34 1.46 -15.19 7.07
CA SER A 34 1.76 -14.75 5.69
C SER A 34 0.74 -13.72 5.20
N LEU A 35 -0.54 -13.92 5.51
CA LEU A 35 -1.60 -12.97 5.17
C LEU A 35 -1.45 -11.63 5.89
N ILE A 36 -1.27 -11.64 7.20
CA ILE A 36 -1.08 -10.40 7.96
C ILE A 36 0.18 -9.66 7.48
N ALA A 37 1.26 -10.40 7.17
CA ALA A 37 2.48 -9.81 6.64
C ALA A 37 2.27 -9.16 5.27
N VAL A 38 1.68 -9.88 4.30
CA VAL A 38 1.44 -9.37 2.95
C VAL A 38 0.44 -8.22 2.95
N THR A 39 -0.68 -8.35 3.68
CA THR A 39 -1.68 -7.29 3.79
C THR A 39 -1.14 -6.09 4.56
N GLY A 40 -0.30 -6.29 5.57
CA GLY A 40 0.38 -5.21 6.29
C GLY A 40 1.33 -4.42 5.38
N ILE A 41 2.12 -5.10 4.54
CA ILE A 41 3.01 -4.45 3.57
C ILE A 41 2.19 -3.69 2.53
N ALA A 42 1.14 -4.30 1.99
CA ALA A 42 0.26 -3.67 1.00
C ALA A 42 -0.46 -2.43 1.57
N TRP A 43 -0.91 -2.51 2.83
CA TRP A 43 -1.48 -1.38 3.55
C TRP A 43 -0.45 -0.27 3.72
N LEU A 44 0.73 -0.58 4.24
CA LEU A 44 1.78 0.40 4.51
C LEU A 44 2.14 1.18 3.23
N MET A 45 2.25 0.46 2.10
CA MET A 45 2.40 1.02 0.77
C MET A 45 1.25 1.96 0.39
N ALA A 46 0.00 1.51 0.55
CA ALA A 46 -1.17 2.32 0.21
C ALA A 46 -1.27 3.61 1.05
N VAL A 47 -0.97 3.54 2.35
CA VAL A 47 -0.95 4.70 3.26
C VAL A 47 0.17 5.67 2.89
N LEU A 48 1.34 5.16 2.53
CA LEU A 48 2.47 6.00 2.12
C LEU A 48 2.13 6.81 0.85
N VAL A 49 1.49 6.18 -0.13
CA VAL A 49 1.02 6.84 -1.37
C VAL A 49 -0.09 7.86 -1.08
N LEU A 50 -0.97 7.57 -0.14
CA LEU A 50 -2.06 8.47 0.24
C LEU A 50 -1.58 9.70 1.03
N LEU A 51 -0.56 9.55 1.86
CA LEU A 51 0.07 10.65 2.63
C LEU A 51 0.96 11.53 1.76
N PHE A 52 1.62 10.94 0.76
CA PHE A 52 2.47 11.65 -0.19
C PHE A 52 1.91 11.57 -1.62
N PRO A 53 0.75 12.20 -1.90
CA PRO A 53 0.14 12.19 -3.23
C PRO A 53 0.98 12.94 -4.29
N ASN A 54 1.97 13.74 -3.85
CA ASN A 54 2.89 14.51 -4.69
C ASN A 54 4.34 13.97 -4.61
N MET A 55 4.54 12.69 -4.30
CA MET A 55 5.84 12.07 -4.64
C MET A 55 5.97 12.13 -6.16
N PRO A 56 6.97 12.85 -6.72
CA PRO A 56 7.19 12.86 -8.16
C PRO A 56 7.32 11.40 -8.58
N GLY A 57 6.53 10.98 -9.56
CA GLY A 57 6.55 9.59 -10.00
C GLY A 57 7.98 9.21 -10.40
N PRO A 58 8.32 7.91 -10.44
CA PRO A 58 9.62 7.49 -10.95
C PRO A 58 9.94 8.09 -12.33
N ILE A 59 8.90 8.36 -13.12
CA ILE A 59 8.96 9.04 -14.42
C ILE A 59 9.30 10.54 -14.26
N ASP A 60 8.73 11.25 -13.29
CA ASP A 60 9.06 12.65 -13.00
C ASP A 60 10.48 12.79 -12.42
N MET A 61 10.91 11.85 -11.58
CA MET A 61 12.30 11.78 -11.12
C MET A 61 13.26 11.54 -12.27
N LEU A 62 12.94 10.58 -13.17
CA LEU A 62 13.72 10.35 -14.38
C LEU A 62 13.78 11.63 -15.22
N ASN A 63 12.65 12.26 -15.50
CA ASN A 63 12.59 13.49 -16.28
C ASN A 63 13.43 14.61 -15.67
N SER A 64 13.46 14.75 -14.34
CA SER A 64 14.27 15.76 -13.66
C SER A 64 15.78 15.48 -13.82
N ILE A 65 16.19 14.21 -13.77
CA ILE A 65 17.59 13.79 -13.99
C ILE A 65 17.99 13.95 -15.46
N PHE A 66 17.16 13.45 -16.39
CA PHE A 66 17.41 13.52 -17.82
C PHE A 66 17.42 14.97 -18.33
N LYS A 67 16.48 15.81 -17.88
CA LYS A 67 16.44 17.23 -18.24
C LYS A 67 17.72 17.98 -17.81
N ARG A 68 18.32 17.58 -16.68
CA ARG A 68 19.60 18.14 -16.21
C ARG A 68 20.80 17.66 -17.04
N LEU A 69 20.72 16.46 -17.63
CA LEU A 69 21.77 15.88 -18.45
C LEU A 69 21.72 16.37 -19.91
N THR A 70 20.55 16.76 -20.42
CA THR A 70 20.41 17.25 -21.80
C THR A 70 20.63 18.77 -21.94
N SER A 71 20.67 19.53 -20.83
CA SER A 71 20.97 20.97 -20.85
C SER A 71 22.45 21.31 -20.56
N GLY A 72 23.34 20.31 -20.66
CA GLY A 72 24.79 20.46 -20.52
C GLY A 72 25.49 20.26 -21.84
#